data_AF-A0A954WRH5-F1
#
_entry.id   AF-A0A954WRH5-F1
#
_cell.length_a   1.000
_cell.length_b   1.000
_cell.length_c   1.000
_cell.angle_alpha   90.00
_cell.angle_beta   90.00
_cell.angle_gamma   90.00
#
_symmetry.space_group_name_H-M   'P 1'
#
loop_
_entity.id
_entity.type
_entity.pdbx_description
1 polymer ?
#
loop_
_entity_poly.entity_id
_entity_poly.type
_entity_poly.pdbx_seq_one_letter_code
_entity_poly.pdbx_strand_id
1 'polypeptide(L)'
;MNRPSYRHARHRGVALLIVLIVVTMLALTAYTFSSLMVAEKEAAVLAGRQVQAKMLVDSGVDQIRLYLEMTEDQRISAGGSFNNPSLFQAIPVVDLGAPTTRGRFGVIAPLMDDTGSFGGSRFGLEDESARLNLNALSLEEEGEPGAEEEEAAEDTASEDSEAAAGGAPGGAAPGNAGGGGAAAGGDATEEEGVSAADLIEAASDADTSGRAMLMGLPGMTEDIADAILDWLDEDDTMREYGAEYDYYASLDPPYAPKNGTLETIEELLLVRGVTPDLLFGRDVNRNGMIDIYEMDIPLNTALETADGSLDRGWSALLTLYSAEKNVDQNGIPRIDLNQEDLKTLYEELVTVFDKSWATFIIAYRQNGADTSDQEGQPASDLELDFSRPARIPIIQVLDLIGIKVRARLADNAGSVLIESPFADEPLAMGAYLPTLMDAVTASGEPLIPGRVNINQAPRSVLMAIPGMTDEIANQIVNVRDVTGEQVNDRNFSHETWLLSRAIVTLDEMRLFMPYMTAGGDVYRAQVVGYFDKGNISARAEVVVDATSVYPRVVFWRDISHLGRGFAPETLGVDLSDVTQTQVAR
;
A
#
# COMPACT_ATOMS: atom_id res chain seq x y z
N MET A 1 -30.12 -111.05 26.72
CA MET A 1 -31.06 -110.21 25.94
C MET A 1 -30.62 -108.76 26.07
N ASN A 2 -30.40 -108.09 24.94
CA ASN A 2 -29.93 -106.71 24.75
C ASN A 2 -30.71 -105.63 25.52
N ARG A 3 -30.01 -104.60 26.02
CA ARG A 3 -30.05 -103.20 25.51
C ARG A 3 -29.17 -102.28 26.38
N PRO A 4 -28.23 -101.49 25.80
CA PRO A 4 -27.56 -100.42 26.53
C PRO A 4 -28.47 -99.19 26.60
N SER A 5 -28.65 -98.64 27.80
CA SER A 5 -29.36 -97.38 28.02
C SER A 5 -28.42 -96.22 27.69
N TYR A 6 -28.63 -95.55 26.55
CA TYR A 6 -27.91 -94.31 26.23
C TYR A 6 -28.26 -93.21 27.25
N ARG A 7 -27.30 -92.82 28.08
CA ARG A 7 -27.35 -91.59 28.88
C ARG A 7 -27.38 -90.40 27.92
N HIS A 8 -28.50 -89.69 27.82
CA HIS A 8 -28.51 -88.33 27.30
C HIS A 8 -27.91 -87.40 28.36
N ALA A 9 -26.64 -87.02 28.19
CA ALA A 9 -26.07 -85.89 28.89
C ALA A 9 -26.87 -84.63 28.53
N ARG A 10 -27.54 -84.03 29.52
CA ARG A 10 -28.29 -82.77 29.35
C ARG A 10 -27.30 -81.60 29.16
N HIS A 11 -26.85 -81.36 27.93
CA HIS A 11 -26.20 -80.10 27.52
C HIS A 11 -27.25 -78.99 27.31
N ARG A 12 -28.03 -78.62 28.33
CA ARG A 12 -29.14 -77.65 28.19
C ARG A 12 -28.87 -76.25 28.79
N GLY A 13 -27.69 -76.01 29.37
CA GLY A 13 -27.31 -74.68 29.92
C GLY A 13 -26.23 -73.93 29.13
N VAL A 14 -25.31 -74.65 28.47
CA VAL A 14 -24.16 -74.03 27.75
C VAL A 14 -24.60 -73.31 26.48
N ALA A 15 -25.63 -73.81 25.78
CA ALA A 15 -26.15 -73.17 24.58
C ALA A 15 -26.70 -71.76 24.86
N LEU A 16 -27.35 -71.54 26.00
CA LEU A 16 -27.85 -70.21 26.39
C LEU A 16 -26.71 -69.22 26.69
N LEU A 17 -25.63 -69.67 27.32
CA LEU A 17 -24.45 -68.83 27.56
C LEU A 17 -23.74 -68.47 26.25
N ILE A 18 -23.59 -69.43 25.32
CA ILE A 18 -23.01 -69.16 24.00
C ILE A 18 -23.89 -68.19 23.22
N VAL A 19 -25.21 -68.38 23.20
CA VAL A 19 -26.15 -67.47 22.53
C VAL A 19 -26.09 -66.07 23.15
N LEU A 20 -26.03 -65.95 24.48
CA LEU A 20 -25.90 -64.66 25.14
C LEU A 20 -24.59 -63.97 24.75
N ILE A 21 -23.45 -64.68 24.77
CA ILE A 21 -22.15 -64.13 24.35
C ILE A 21 -22.22 -63.67 22.89
N VAL A 22 -22.75 -64.50 21.99
CA VAL A 22 -22.89 -64.15 20.57
C VAL A 22 -23.78 -62.92 20.39
N VAL A 23 -24.92 -62.85 21.08
CA VAL A 23 -25.83 -61.68 21.03
C VAL A 23 -25.14 -60.43 21.59
N THR A 24 -24.39 -60.53 22.69
CA THR A 24 -23.66 -59.38 23.24
C THR A 24 -22.55 -58.90 22.30
N MET A 25 -21.81 -59.81 21.67
CA MET A 25 -20.78 -59.47 20.68
C MET A 25 -21.38 -58.84 19.43
N LEU A 26 -22.51 -59.36 18.94
CA LEU A 26 -23.25 -58.77 17.83
C LEU A 26 -23.80 -57.39 18.18
N ALA A 27 -24.32 -57.20 19.40
CA ALA A 27 -24.81 -55.91 19.88
C ALA A 27 -23.68 -54.88 19.99
N LEU A 28 -22.51 -55.26 20.53
CA LEU A 28 -21.32 -54.42 20.57
C LEU A 28 -20.86 -54.05 19.16
N THR A 29 -20.83 -55.01 18.23
CA THR A 29 -20.44 -54.78 16.83
C THR A 29 -21.41 -53.83 16.13
N ALA A 30 -22.72 -54.04 16.32
CA ALA A 30 -23.76 -53.17 15.78
C ALA A 30 -23.68 -51.75 16.37
N TYR A 31 -23.39 -51.63 17.66
CA TYR A 31 -23.16 -50.34 18.31
C TYR A 31 -21.94 -49.63 17.73
N THR A 32 -20.79 -50.31 17.61
CA THR A 32 -19.56 -49.73 17.03
C THR A 32 -19.74 -49.32 15.57
N PHE A 33 -20.48 -50.12 14.80
CA PHE A 33 -20.81 -49.78 13.42
C PHE A 33 -21.72 -48.55 13.37
N SER A 34 -22.75 -48.49 14.22
CA SER A 34 -23.64 -47.33 14.29
C SER A 34 -22.91 -46.06 14.71
N SER A 35 -22.01 -46.12 15.70
CA SER A 35 -21.23 -44.96 16.12
C SER A 35 -20.29 -44.48 15.03
N LEU A 36 -19.63 -45.41 14.34
CA LEU A 36 -18.76 -45.10 13.21
C LEU A 36 -19.56 -44.46 12.07
N MET A 37 -20.72 -45.00 11.71
CA MET A 37 -21.57 -44.43 10.65
C MET A 37 -22.11 -43.04 10.98
N VAL A 38 -22.41 -42.75 12.25
CA VAL A 38 -22.78 -41.40 12.68
C VAL A 38 -21.59 -40.45 12.54
N ALA A 39 -20.40 -40.86 12.99
CA ALA A 39 -19.19 -40.05 12.86
C ALA A 39 -18.83 -39.77 11.40
N GLU A 40 -18.88 -40.78 10.51
CA GLU A 40 -18.64 -40.63 9.07
C GLU A 40 -19.66 -39.71 8.41
N LYS A 41 -20.95 -39.82 8.78
CA LYS A 41 -21.99 -38.91 8.30
C LYS A 41 -21.71 -37.47 8.73
N GLU A 42 -21.33 -37.26 10.00
CA GLU A 42 -21.01 -35.92 10.51
C GLU A 42 -19.77 -35.35 9.80
N ALA A 43 -18.71 -36.14 9.65
CA ALA A 43 -17.51 -35.74 8.92
C ALA A 43 -17.83 -35.35 7.46
N ALA A 44 -18.67 -36.14 6.76
CA ALA A 44 -19.09 -35.83 5.39
C ALA A 44 -19.90 -34.52 5.31
N VAL A 45 -20.78 -34.26 6.29
CA VAL A 45 -21.53 -33.00 6.37
C VAL A 45 -20.60 -31.81 6.66
N LEU A 46 -19.65 -31.96 7.58
CA LEU A 46 -18.68 -30.91 7.92
C LEU A 46 -17.77 -30.59 6.73
N ALA A 47 -17.25 -31.62 6.04
CA ALA A 47 -16.43 -31.45 4.85
C ALA A 47 -17.19 -30.74 3.73
N GLY A 48 -18.45 -31.16 3.48
CA GLY A 48 -19.31 -30.49 2.50
C GLY A 48 -19.56 -29.01 2.85
N ARG A 49 -19.82 -28.70 4.12
CA ARG A 49 -20.00 -27.32 4.58
C ARG A 49 -18.73 -26.50 4.52
N GLN A 50 -17.56 -27.09 4.76
CA GLN A 50 -16.28 -26.39 4.63
C GLN A 50 -16.03 -25.99 3.17
N VAL A 51 -16.31 -26.88 2.22
CA VAL A 51 -16.25 -26.55 0.78
C VAL A 51 -17.26 -25.45 0.45
N GLN A 52 -18.50 -25.55 0.92
CA GLN A 52 -19.49 -24.49 0.72
C GLN A 52 -19.04 -23.15 1.29
N ALA A 53 -18.44 -23.12 2.49
CA ALA A 53 -17.93 -21.89 3.08
C ALA A 53 -16.83 -21.24 2.23
N LYS A 54 -15.95 -22.04 1.58
CA LYS A 54 -14.99 -21.52 0.60
C LYS A 54 -15.67 -20.93 -0.63
N MET A 55 -16.73 -21.58 -1.14
CA MET A 55 -17.50 -21.02 -2.27
C MET A 55 -18.21 -19.71 -1.90
N LEU A 56 -18.61 -19.52 -0.64
CA LEU A 56 -19.13 -18.23 -0.15
C LEU A 56 -18.04 -17.14 -0.19
N VAL A 57 -16.80 -17.48 0.16
CA VAL A 57 -15.65 -16.59 0.01
C VAL A 57 -15.44 -16.22 -1.45
N ASP A 58 -15.41 -17.21 -2.35
CA ASP A 58 -15.24 -16.96 -3.80
C ASP A 58 -16.34 -16.05 -4.36
N SER A 59 -17.58 -16.22 -3.88
CA SER A 59 -18.69 -15.31 -4.24
C SER A 59 -18.45 -13.87 -3.78
N GLY A 60 -17.84 -13.68 -2.61
CA GLY A 60 -17.44 -12.36 -2.12
C GLY A 60 -16.31 -11.75 -2.94
N VAL A 61 -15.33 -12.55 -3.36
CA VAL A 61 -14.24 -12.10 -4.26
C VAL A 61 -14.81 -11.62 -5.59
N ASP A 62 -15.72 -12.38 -6.19
CA ASP A 62 -16.37 -11.97 -7.45
C ASP A 62 -17.24 -10.73 -7.28
N GLN A 63 -17.92 -10.55 -6.13
CA GLN A 63 -18.65 -9.33 -5.81
C GLN A 63 -17.73 -8.10 -5.77
N ILE A 64 -16.53 -8.22 -5.18
CA ILE A 64 -15.54 -7.14 -5.16
C ILE A 64 -15.13 -6.77 -6.58
N ARG A 65 -14.85 -7.76 -7.42
CA ARG A 65 -14.46 -7.53 -8.82
C ARG A 65 -15.54 -6.82 -9.61
N LEU A 66 -16.80 -7.28 -9.51
CA LEU A 66 -17.95 -6.63 -10.16
C LEU A 66 -18.16 -5.19 -9.68
N TYR A 67 -17.92 -4.93 -8.40
CA TYR A 67 -17.99 -3.58 -7.85
C TYR A 67 -16.87 -2.67 -8.38
N LEU A 68 -15.65 -3.20 -8.51
CA LEU A 68 -14.49 -2.46 -9.02
C LEU A 68 -14.51 -2.24 -10.55
N GLU A 69 -15.38 -2.93 -11.29
CA GLU A 69 -15.65 -2.63 -12.71
C GLU A 69 -16.39 -1.29 -12.91
N MET A 70 -17.07 -0.79 -11.87
CA MET A 70 -17.78 0.49 -11.92
C MET A 70 -16.81 1.68 -11.95
N THR A 71 -17.21 2.77 -12.61
CA THR A 71 -16.45 4.04 -12.53
C THR A 71 -16.47 4.61 -11.11
N GLU A 72 -15.54 5.51 -10.80
CA GLU A 72 -15.46 6.10 -9.46
C GLU A 72 -16.77 6.79 -9.06
N ASP A 73 -17.35 7.60 -9.95
CA ASP A 73 -18.65 8.26 -9.72
C ASP A 73 -19.79 7.27 -9.44
N GLN A 74 -19.81 6.13 -10.13
CA GLN A 74 -20.77 5.06 -9.87
C GLN A 74 -20.55 4.39 -8.52
N ARG A 75 -19.29 4.17 -8.13
CA ARG A 75 -18.92 3.61 -6.82
C ARG A 75 -19.31 4.55 -5.68
N ILE A 76 -19.07 5.85 -5.84
CA ILE A 76 -19.48 6.89 -4.88
C ILE A 76 -21.01 6.89 -4.75
N SER A 77 -21.72 6.91 -5.88
CA SER A 77 -23.19 6.83 -5.90
C SER A 77 -23.75 5.56 -5.26
N ALA A 78 -22.99 4.46 -5.28
CA ALA A 78 -23.34 3.19 -4.66
C ALA A 78 -22.99 3.11 -3.16
N GLY A 79 -22.49 4.19 -2.54
CA GLY A 79 -22.14 4.25 -1.12
C GLY A 79 -20.65 4.17 -0.81
N GLY A 80 -19.78 4.31 -1.82
CA GLY A 80 -18.32 4.34 -1.66
C GLY A 80 -17.69 2.98 -1.37
N SER A 81 -16.36 2.93 -1.46
CA SER A 81 -15.57 1.69 -1.30
C SER A 81 -15.04 1.49 0.12
N PHE A 82 -14.92 2.57 0.91
CA PHE A 82 -14.32 2.53 2.24
C PHE A 82 -15.21 1.84 3.27
N ASN A 83 -16.46 2.27 3.47
CA ASN A 83 -17.37 1.61 4.41
C ASN A 83 -18.78 1.54 3.84
N ASN A 84 -19.10 0.40 3.24
CA ASN A 84 -20.38 0.12 2.62
C ASN A 84 -20.95 -1.22 3.10
N PRO A 85 -21.50 -1.27 4.34
CA PRO A 85 -22.11 -2.48 4.87
C PRO A 85 -23.26 -3.02 4.01
N SER A 86 -23.92 -2.17 3.22
CA SER A 86 -25.02 -2.60 2.36
C SER A 86 -24.58 -3.56 1.24
N LEU A 87 -23.35 -3.41 0.76
CA LEU A 87 -22.76 -4.26 -0.29
C LEU A 87 -21.79 -5.30 0.26
N PHE A 88 -21.32 -5.14 1.49
CA PHE A 88 -20.21 -5.93 2.03
C PHE A 88 -20.50 -6.63 3.36
N GLN A 89 -21.58 -6.32 4.08
CA GLN A 89 -21.93 -6.99 5.35
C GLN A 89 -23.05 -8.01 5.17
N ALA A 90 -22.84 -9.23 5.67
CA ALA A 90 -23.85 -10.29 5.74
C ALA A 90 -24.55 -10.60 4.41
N ILE A 91 -23.84 -10.56 3.30
CA ILE A 91 -24.41 -10.73 1.97
C ILE A 91 -24.86 -12.17 1.76
N PRO A 92 -26.17 -12.42 1.54
CA PRO A 92 -26.69 -13.77 1.38
C PRO A 92 -26.35 -14.33 0.00
N VAL A 93 -25.78 -15.54 -0.04
CA VAL A 93 -25.53 -16.28 -1.29
C VAL A 93 -26.50 -17.46 -1.40
N VAL A 94 -26.72 -18.17 -0.28
CA VAL A 94 -27.61 -19.33 -0.22
C VAL A 94 -28.57 -19.14 0.95
N ASP A 95 -29.87 -19.17 0.68
CA ASP A 95 -30.91 -19.24 1.72
C ASP A 95 -31.88 -20.38 1.43
N LEU A 96 -31.74 -21.47 2.19
CA LEU A 96 -32.62 -22.65 2.11
C LEU A 96 -33.66 -22.68 3.25
N GLY A 97 -33.95 -21.53 3.87
CA GLY A 97 -35.04 -21.36 4.84
C GLY A 97 -34.70 -21.77 6.28
N ALA A 98 -33.49 -22.27 6.56
CA ALA A 98 -33.00 -22.54 7.91
C ALA A 98 -31.65 -21.84 8.18
N PRO A 99 -31.41 -21.29 9.39
CA PRO A 99 -30.16 -20.61 9.73
C PRO A 99 -28.91 -21.49 9.57
N THR A 100 -29.02 -22.80 9.81
CA THR A 100 -27.90 -23.75 9.62
C THR A 100 -27.50 -23.99 8.17
N THR A 101 -28.29 -23.48 7.23
CA THR A 101 -28.09 -23.62 5.78
C THR A 101 -28.09 -22.26 5.07
N ARG A 102 -28.23 -21.15 5.82
CA ARG A 102 -28.13 -19.81 5.27
C ARG A 102 -26.66 -19.42 5.25
N GLY A 103 -26.10 -19.37 4.05
CA GLY A 103 -24.70 -19.05 3.79
C GLY A 103 -24.56 -17.59 3.36
N ARG A 104 -23.63 -16.89 3.99
CA ARG A 104 -23.33 -15.49 3.74
C ARG A 104 -21.83 -15.28 3.55
N PHE A 105 -21.46 -14.15 2.97
CA PHE A 105 -20.11 -13.62 3.10
C PHE A 105 -20.12 -12.22 3.70
N GLY A 106 -18.98 -11.83 4.26
CA GLY A 106 -18.65 -10.45 4.58
C GLY A 106 -17.31 -10.07 3.97
N VAL A 107 -17.20 -8.84 3.45
CA VAL A 107 -15.95 -8.23 3.02
C VAL A 107 -15.56 -7.20 4.07
N ILE A 108 -14.43 -7.41 4.72
CA ILE A 108 -14.03 -6.70 5.94
C ILE A 108 -12.63 -6.16 5.77
N ALA A 109 -12.44 -4.97 6.30
CA ALA A 109 -11.14 -4.34 6.45
C ALA A 109 -11.00 -3.73 7.86
N PRO A 110 -9.77 -3.49 8.33
CA PRO A 110 -9.51 -2.74 9.55
C PRO A 110 -10.04 -1.31 9.43
N LEU A 111 -10.60 -0.81 10.54
CA LEU A 111 -10.99 0.59 10.65
C LEU A 111 -9.82 1.38 11.22
N MET A 112 -9.41 2.43 10.51
CA MET A 112 -8.51 3.45 11.04
C MET A 112 -9.37 4.52 11.72
N ASP A 113 -9.02 4.87 12.95
CA ASP A 113 -9.66 5.95 13.71
C ASP A 113 -9.10 7.33 13.32
N ASP A 114 -9.66 8.37 13.95
CA ASP A 114 -9.31 9.77 13.75
C ASP A 114 -7.88 10.12 14.20
N THR A 115 -7.22 9.23 14.95
CA THR A 115 -5.81 9.38 15.35
C THR A 115 -4.85 8.72 14.36
N GLY A 116 -5.36 8.06 13.32
CA GLY A 116 -4.56 7.26 12.40
C GLY A 116 -4.17 5.89 12.97
N SER A 117 -4.74 5.51 14.11
CA SER A 117 -4.55 4.20 14.74
C SER A 117 -5.62 3.23 14.25
N PHE A 118 -5.35 1.94 14.28
CA PHE A 118 -6.32 0.94 13.85
C PHE A 118 -7.13 0.43 15.03
N GLY A 119 -8.43 0.72 15.01
CA GLY A 119 -9.39 0.40 16.06
C GLY A 119 -10.69 -0.12 15.46
N GLY A 120 -10.88 -1.44 15.49
CA GLY A 120 -12.10 -2.09 15.02
C GLY A 120 -12.08 -2.48 13.54
N SER A 121 -13.27 -2.78 13.01
CA SER A 121 -13.46 -3.31 11.65
C SER A 121 -14.58 -2.58 10.92
N ARG A 122 -14.44 -2.44 9.61
CA ARG A 122 -15.42 -1.87 8.68
C ARG A 122 -15.72 -2.83 7.54
N PHE A 123 -16.79 -2.57 6.80
CA PHE A 123 -17.21 -3.41 5.67
C PHE A 123 -16.92 -2.68 4.36
N GLY A 124 -15.82 -3.01 3.71
CA GLY A 124 -15.33 -2.31 2.52
C GLY A 124 -13.94 -2.76 2.13
N LEU A 125 -13.27 -1.93 1.33
CA LEU A 125 -11.96 -2.21 0.75
C LEU A 125 -10.89 -1.28 1.33
N GLU A 126 -9.67 -1.77 1.45
CA GLU A 126 -8.46 -0.97 1.69
C GLU A 126 -7.82 -0.62 0.36
N ASP A 127 -7.40 0.62 0.19
CA ASP A 127 -6.52 1.01 -0.90
C ASP A 127 -5.09 0.58 -0.56
N GLU A 128 -4.48 -0.23 -1.42
CA GLU A 128 -3.09 -0.66 -1.21
C GLU A 128 -2.10 0.50 -1.31
N SER A 129 -2.45 1.57 -2.01
CA SER A 129 -1.62 2.78 -2.08
C SER A 129 -1.54 3.49 -0.72
N ALA A 130 -2.38 3.15 0.27
CA ALA A 130 -2.21 3.60 1.65
C ALA A 130 -0.97 2.99 2.34
N ARG A 131 -0.23 2.11 1.68
CA ARG A 131 0.98 1.44 2.16
C ARG A 131 2.15 1.72 1.22
N LEU A 132 3.37 1.60 1.73
CA LEU A 132 4.58 1.76 0.93
C LEU A 132 4.79 0.54 0.04
N ASN A 133 4.92 0.75 -1.27
CA ASN A 133 5.11 -0.34 -2.23
C ASN A 133 6.59 -0.65 -2.44
N LEU A 134 7.04 -1.81 -1.96
CA LEU A 134 8.44 -2.22 -2.05
C LEU A 134 8.91 -2.40 -3.50
N ASN A 135 8.06 -2.97 -4.36
CA ASN A 135 8.41 -3.21 -5.76
C ASN A 135 8.47 -1.92 -6.58
N ALA A 136 7.96 -0.81 -6.04
CA ALA A 136 8.08 0.50 -6.69
C ALA A 136 9.38 1.23 -6.31
N LEU A 137 10.03 0.85 -5.19
CA LEU A 137 11.29 1.46 -4.77
C LEU A 137 12.43 1.18 -5.77
N SER A 138 12.41 0.02 -6.44
CA SER A 138 13.42 -0.34 -7.46
C SER A 138 13.19 0.35 -8.81
N LEU A 139 11.95 0.77 -9.12
CA LEU A 139 11.63 1.44 -10.39
C LEU A 139 12.13 2.89 -10.45
N GLU A 140 12.41 3.50 -9.28
CA GLU A 140 12.99 4.85 -9.21
C GLU A 140 14.45 4.88 -9.64
N GLU A 141 15.15 3.74 -9.66
CA GLU A 141 16.57 3.63 -10.03
C GLU A 141 16.79 3.52 -11.56
N GLU A 142 15.81 3.03 -12.33
CA GLU A 142 15.91 2.86 -13.80
C GLU A 142 15.66 4.16 -14.61
N GLY A 143 15.36 5.28 -13.94
CA GLY A 143 14.89 6.52 -14.56
C GLY A 143 15.92 7.36 -15.34
N GLU A 144 17.20 7.01 -15.35
CA GLU A 144 18.18 7.70 -16.19
C GLU A 144 18.36 6.99 -17.55
N PRO A 145 17.99 7.62 -18.69
CA PRO A 145 18.43 7.13 -19.99
C PRO A 145 19.94 7.29 -20.05
N GLY A 146 20.65 6.16 -19.93
CA GLY A 146 22.10 6.08 -20.02
C GLY A 146 22.65 6.97 -21.13
N ALA A 147 23.35 8.03 -20.73
CA ALA A 147 24.28 8.70 -21.61
C ALA A 147 25.35 7.65 -21.93
N GLU A 148 25.28 7.07 -23.12
CA GLU A 148 26.40 6.35 -23.71
C GLU A 148 27.60 7.30 -23.72
N GLU A 149 28.48 7.20 -22.72
CA GLU A 149 29.78 7.84 -22.77
C GLU A 149 30.57 7.15 -23.89
N GLU A 150 30.62 7.80 -25.06
CA GLU A 150 31.64 7.53 -26.06
C GLU A 150 33.02 7.75 -25.40
N GLU A 151 33.70 6.65 -25.07
CA GLU A 151 35.13 6.66 -24.72
C GLU A 151 35.94 7.31 -25.84
N ALA A 152 36.26 8.60 -25.66
CA ALA A 152 37.34 9.25 -26.40
C ALA A 152 38.67 8.78 -25.83
N ALA A 153 39.31 7.84 -26.53
CA ALA A 153 40.66 7.38 -26.24
C ALA A 153 41.67 8.56 -26.21
N GLU A 154 42.20 8.87 -25.03
CA GLU A 154 43.37 9.74 -24.88
C GLU A 154 44.61 8.88 -24.55
N ASP A 155 45.36 8.61 -25.61
CA ASP A 155 46.66 7.94 -25.60
C ASP A 155 47.73 8.92 -25.11
N THR A 156 48.21 8.77 -23.87
CA THR A 156 49.52 9.31 -23.46
C THR A 156 50.27 8.35 -22.54
N ALA A 157 51.14 7.54 -23.15
CA ALA A 157 52.15 6.77 -22.45
C ALA A 157 53.50 7.51 -22.37
N SER A 158 54.11 7.39 -21.19
CA SER A 158 55.56 7.41 -20.89
C SER A 158 56.31 8.74 -20.96
N GLU A 159 56.93 9.12 -19.83
CA GLU A 159 58.33 8.79 -19.55
C GLU A 159 58.69 9.18 -18.09
N ASP A 160 58.92 8.17 -17.25
CA ASP A 160 59.67 8.30 -16.01
C ASP A 160 61.16 8.36 -16.33
N SER A 161 61.89 9.28 -15.69
CA SER A 161 63.32 9.06 -15.41
C SER A 161 63.75 9.63 -14.05
N GLU A 162 64.45 8.75 -13.35
CA GLU A 162 64.94 8.81 -11.98
C GLU A 162 65.87 10.00 -11.68
N ALA A 163 65.90 10.44 -10.42
CA ALA A 163 67.16 10.54 -9.67
C ALA A 163 66.95 10.78 -8.17
N ALA A 164 67.59 9.92 -7.39
CA ALA A 164 67.67 9.91 -5.93
C ALA A 164 68.38 11.13 -5.32
N ALA A 165 68.03 11.46 -4.07
CA ALA A 165 68.88 11.24 -2.88
C ALA A 165 68.65 12.28 -1.77
N GLY A 166 68.46 11.76 -0.55
CA GLY A 166 69.21 12.25 0.62
C GLY A 166 68.47 13.11 1.64
N GLY A 167 68.42 12.60 2.88
CA GLY A 167 68.56 13.44 4.07
C GLY A 167 67.38 13.43 5.05
N ALA A 168 67.41 12.54 6.02
CA ALA A 168 66.83 12.76 7.35
C ALA A 168 67.92 13.39 8.27
N PRO A 169 67.68 13.73 9.55
CA PRO A 169 66.42 14.00 10.29
C PRO A 169 66.54 15.26 11.21
N GLY A 170 65.47 15.56 11.95
CA GLY A 170 65.51 16.39 13.17
C GLY A 170 64.28 17.31 13.23
N GLY A 171 63.51 17.42 14.30
CA GLY A 171 63.64 17.03 15.69
C GLY A 171 62.78 18.01 16.50
N ALA A 172 62.40 17.60 17.71
CA ALA A 172 61.80 18.40 18.78
C ALA A 172 60.28 18.71 18.74
N ALA A 173 59.54 17.92 19.53
CA ALA A 173 58.55 18.45 20.48
C ALA A 173 59.30 19.22 21.61
N PRO A 174 58.69 20.12 22.42
CA PRO A 174 57.72 19.71 23.44
C PRO A 174 56.72 20.78 23.95
N GLY A 175 55.83 20.37 24.88
CA GLY A 175 55.21 21.22 25.92
C GLY A 175 53.69 21.33 25.80
N ASN A 176 52.87 20.49 26.43
CA ASN A 176 52.56 20.37 27.87
C ASN A 176 52.00 21.65 28.50
N ALA A 177 50.73 21.64 28.92
CA ALA A 177 50.33 21.57 30.34
C ALA A 177 48.93 22.17 30.63
N GLY A 178 48.14 21.40 31.39
CA GLY A 178 47.18 21.87 32.41
C GLY A 178 45.80 22.32 31.89
N GLY A 179 44.66 21.96 32.49
CA GLY A 179 44.40 21.30 33.77
C GLY A 179 43.17 21.96 34.43
N GLY A 180 42.19 21.14 34.85
CA GLY A 180 41.03 21.53 35.68
C GLY A 180 39.90 22.23 34.91
N GLY A 181 38.62 22.01 35.13
CA GLY A 181 37.88 21.37 36.22
C GLY A 181 36.57 22.14 36.40
N ALA A 182 35.45 21.44 36.17
CA ALA A 182 34.07 21.72 36.63
C ALA A 182 33.46 23.14 36.48
N ALA A 183 32.37 23.24 35.72
CA ALA A 183 31.12 23.85 36.18
C ALA A 183 29.98 23.61 35.18
N ALA A 184 28.83 23.24 35.71
CA ALA A 184 27.56 23.16 35.01
C ALA A 184 27.09 24.55 34.56
N GLY A 185 26.48 24.60 33.38
CA GLY A 185 25.73 25.75 32.87
C GLY A 185 24.98 25.27 31.64
N GLY A 186 23.66 25.10 31.77
CA GLY A 186 22.80 24.78 30.64
C GLY A 186 22.78 25.95 29.66
N ASP A 187 22.91 25.62 28.39
CA ASP A 187 22.58 26.50 27.28
C ASP A 187 21.75 25.66 26.31
N ALA A 188 20.52 26.12 26.08
CA ALA A 188 19.64 25.54 25.09
C ALA A 188 20.19 25.99 23.73
N THR A 189 20.91 25.10 23.06
CA THR A 189 21.24 25.29 21.65
C THR A 189 19.93 25.24 20.88
N GLU A 190 19.53 26.38 20.32
CA GLU A 190 18.55 26.47 19.25
C GLU A 190 18.95 25.44 18.18
N GLU A 191 18.09 24.45 17.96
CA GLU A 191 18.21 23.55 16.81
C GLU A 191 18.09 24.42 15.56
N GLU A 192 19.22 24.65 14.87
CA GLU A 192 19.21 25.16 13.51
C GLU A 192 18.47 24.12 12.66
N GLY A 193 17.21 24.43 12.33
CA GLY A 193 16.42 23.64 11.41
C GLY A 193 17.15 23.53 10.08
N VAL A 194 17.33 22.30 9.61
CA VAL A 194 17.85 21.98 8.28
C VAL A 194 17.02 22.76 7.25
N SER A 195 17.67 23.48 6.34
CA SER A 195 16.95 24.30 5.38
C SER A 195 16.27 23.41 4.33
N ALA A 196 15.10 23.82 3.83
CA ALA A 196 14.41 23.09 2.76
C ALA A 196 15.31 22.88 1.52
N ALA A 197 16.29 23.75 1.29
CA ALA A 197 17.29 23.59 0.23
C ALA A 197 18.25 22.43 0.47
N ASP A 198 18.68 22.20 1.72
CA ASP A 198 19.54 21.07 2.07
C ASP A 198 18.78 19.73 1.97
N LEU A 199 17.47 19.75 2.23
CA LEU A 199 16.58 18.59 2.02
C LEU A 199 16.35 18.30 0.52
N ILE A 200 16.40 19.32 -0.33
CA ILE A 200 16.25 19.19 -1.79
C ILE A 200 17.51 18.57 -2.43
N GLU A 201 18.72 18.92 -1.96
CA GLU A 201 19.97 18.34 -2.48
C GLU A 201 20.15 16.88 -2.02
N ALA A 202 19.71 16.52 -0.82
CA ALA A 202 19.74 15.13 -0.33
C ALA A 202 18.72 14.20 -1.03
N ALA A 203 17.67 14.76 -1.65
CA ALA A 203 16.61 13.99 -2.32
C ALA A 203 16.87 13.77 -3.82
N SER A 204 17.95 14.34 -4.40
CA SER A 204 18.24 14.23 -5.84
C SER A 204 19.05 12.99 -6.23
N ASP A 205 19.57 12.23 -5.27
CA ASP A 205 20.25 10.96 -5.52
C ASP A 205 19.25 9.81 -5.38
N ALA A 206 18.95 9.11 -6.48
CA ALA A 206 17.98 8.00 -6.52
C ALA A 206 18.32 6.87 -5.51
N ASP A 207 19.62 6.61 -5.28
CA ASP A 207 20.13 5.69 -4.23
C ASP A 207 19.67 6.09 -2.81
N THR A 208 19.32 7.36 -2.60
CA THR A 208 18.93 7.90 -1.29
C THR A 208 17.42 7.92 -1.09
N SER A 209 16.59 7.94 -2.14
CA SER A 209 15.12 8.04 -1.99
C SER A 209 14.52 6.76 -1.38
N GLY A 210 14.89 5.59 -1.90
CA GLY A 210 14.39 4.29 -1.45
C GLY A 210 14.77 4.01 0.01
N ARG A 211 16.04 4.27 0.36
CA ARG A 211 16.52 4.15 1.74
C ARG A 211 15.80 5.15 2.65
N ALA A 212 15.69 6.42 2.26
CA ALA A 212 14.98 7.42 3.05
C ALA A 212 13.53 7.01 3.31
N MET A 213 12.85 6.43 2.32
CA MET A 213 11.48 5.93 2.49
C MET A 213 11.39 4.79 3.50
N LEU A 214 12.26 3.78 3.38
CA LEU A 214 12.29 2.68 4.34
C LEU A 214 12.62 3.16 5.75
N MET A 215 13.56 4.10 5.89
CA MET A 215 13.98 4.65 7.19
C MET A 215 12.88 5.42 7.94
N GLY A 216 11.85 5.89 7.24
CA GLY A 216 10.68 6.49 7.91
C GLY A 216 9.76 5.46 8.60
N LEU A 217 9.95 4.16 8.36
CA LEU A 217 9.17 3.10 8.99
C LEU A 217 9.66 2.79 10.42
N PRO A 218 8.75 2.50 11.36
CA PRO A 218 9.12 2.19 12.74
C PRO A 218 9.96 0.91 12.81
N GLY A 219 11.07 0.99 13.56
CA GLY A 219 11.99 -0.14 13.77
C GLY A 219 12.90 -0.44 12.58
N MET A 220 12.88 0.37 11.51
CA MET A 220 13.82 0.23 10.40
C MET A 220 15.22 0.70 10.82
N THR A 221 16.25 0.01 10.35
CA THR A 221 17.65 0.38 10.53
C THR A 221 18.34 0.42 9.16
N GLU A 222 19.45 1.15 9.05
CA GLU A 222 20.16 1.33 7.78
C GLU A 222 20.61 -0.01 7.18
N ASP A 223 21.05 -0.95 8.02
CA ASP A 223 21.45 -2.28 7.58
C ASP A 223 20.30 -3.15 7.09
N ILE A 224 19.09 -2.95 7.60
CA ILE A 224 17.90 -3.62 7.08
C ILE A 224 17.39 -2.94 5.81
N ALA A 225 17.36 -1.60 5.78
CA ALA A 225 16.91 -0.84 4.63
C ALA A 225 17.78 -1.15 3.39
N ASP A 226 19.11 -1.02 3.52
CA ASP A 226 20.05 -1.34 2.45
C ASP A 226 19.94 -2.82 2.03
N ALA A 227 19.78 -3.75 2.99
CA ALA A 227 19.62 -5.17 2.65
C ALA A 227 18.28 -5.50 1.96
N ILE A 228 17.22 -4.72 2.21
CA ILE A 228 15.95 -4.84 1.46
C ILE A 228 16.13 -4.32 0.04
N LEU A 229 16.85 -3.22 -0.15
CA LEU A 229 17.12 -2.66 -1.48
C LEU A 229 18.02 -3.60 -2.31
N ASP A 230 19.14 -4.09 -1.75
CA ASP A 230 20.02 -5.11 -2.37
C ASP A 230 19.31 -6.45 -2.64
N TRP A 231 18.15 -6.69 -2.02
CA TRP A 231 17.36 -7.88 -2.31
C TRP A 231 16.44 -7.70 -3.52
N LEU A 232 16.10 -6.46 -3.84
CA LEU A 232 15.10 -6.05 -4.83
C LEU A 232 15.72 -5.64 -6.17
N ASP A 233 16.88 -5.00 -6.16
CA ASP A 233 17.57 -4.54 -7.35
C ASP A 233 18.14 -5.69 -8.17
N GLU A 234 18.44 -5.45 -9.45
CA GLU A 234 18.87 -6.50 -10.37
C GLU A 234 20.38 -6.73 -10.38
N ASP A 235 21.16 -5.82 -9.80
CA ASP A 235 22.61 -5.87 -9.82
C ASP A 235 23.20 -6.72 -8.66
N ASP A 236 24.52 -6.69 -8.49
CA ASP A 236 25.23 -7.46 -7.45
C ASP A 236 26.09 -6.51 -6.57
N THR A 237 25.79 -5.21 -6.60
CA THR A 237 26.55 -4.13 -5.98
C THR A 237 26.02 -3.89 -4.57
N MET A 238 26.74 -4.43 -3.60
CA MET A 238 26.38 -4.24 -2.20
C MET A 238 26.43 -2.76 -1.79
N ARG A 239 25.29 -2.22 -1.30
CA ARG A 239 25.20 -0.90 -0.65
C ARG A 239 26.00 -0.86 0.66
N GLU A 240 26.20 0.34 1.22
CA GLU A 240 27.09 0.57 2.37
C GLU A 240 26.85 -0.41 3.54
N TYR A 241 25.60 -0.68 3.90
CA TYR A 241 25.23 -1.61 4.97
C TYR A 241 24.46 -2.84 4.49
N GLY A 242 24.36 -3.01 3.17
CA GLY A 242 23.52 -3.99 2.51
C GLY A 242 24.00 -5.44 2.63
N ALA A 243 23.44 -6.29 1.77
CA ALA A 243 23.75 -7.71 1.72
C ALA A 243 23.39 -8.30 0.36
N GLU A 244 24.40 -8.89 -0.28
CA GLU A 244 24.31 -9.47 -1.61
C GLU A 244 24.59 -10.98 -1.63
N TYR A 245 24.77 -11.56 -2.82
CA TYR A 245 25.12 -12.97 -3.02
C TYR A 245 26.18 -13.50 -2.04
N ASP A 246 27.29 -12.78 -1.86
CA ASP A 246 28.39 -13.21 -0.98
C ASP A 246 27.95 -13.41 0.48
N TYR A 247 27.02 -12.58 0.97
CA TYR A 247 26.44 -12.73 2.30
C TYR A 247 25.53 -13.96 2.35
N TYR A 248 24.56 -14.09 1.45
CA TYR A 248 23.55 -15.16 1.49
C TYR A 248 24.14 -16.54 1.18
N ALA A 249 25.15 -16.62 0.31
CA ALA A 249 25.88 -17.84 0.01
C ALA A 249 26.72 -18.36 1.19
N SER A 250 26.97 -17.52 2.19
CA SER A 250 27.69 -17.90 3.41
C SER A 250 26.80 -18.52 4.50
N LEU A 251 25.47 -18.43 4.36
CA LEU A 251 24.49 -18.93 5.34
C LEU A 251 24.33 -20.46 5.26
N ASP A 252 23.68 -21.05 6.27
CA ASP A 252 23.35 -22.48 6.32
C ASP A 252 21.83 -22.69 6.51
N PRO A 253 21.11 -23.23 5.50
CA PRO A 253 21.59 -23.55 4.16
C PRO A 253 21.89 -22.28 3.33
N PRO A 254 22.84 -22.34 2.38
CA PRO A 254 23.14 -21.19 1.51
C PRO A 254 22.02 -21.00 0.48
N TYR A 255 21.74 -19.74 0.14
CA TYR A 255 20.79 -19.35 -0.91
C TYR A 255 21.29 -18.10 -1.63
N ALA A 256 20.64 -17.75 -2.74
CA ALA A 256 20.91 -16.53 -3.48
C ALA A 256 19.85 -15.46 -3.13
N PRO A 257 20.21 -14.17 -3.19
CA PRO A 257 19.22 -13.10 -3.18
C PRO A 257 18.28 -13.21 -4.39
N LYS A 258 17.14 -12.53 -4.31
CA LYS A 258 16.11 -12.64 -5.36
C LYS A 258 16.46 -11.82 -6.60
N ASN A 259 17.10 -10.68 -6.39
CA ASN A 259 17.48 -9.68 -7.38
C ASN A 259 16.31 -9.35 -8.32
N GLY A 260 15.20 -8.94 -7.70
CA GLY A 260 13.98 -8.61 -8.41
C GLY A 260 12.76 -8.52 -7.50
N THR A 261 11.61 -8.26 -8.12
CA THR A 261 10.34 -8.00 -7.41
C THR A 261 9.91 -9.15 -6.51
N LEU A 262 9.38 -8.82 -5.33
CA LEU A 262 8.79 -9.77 -4.40
C LEU A 262 7.41 -10.23 -4.89
N GLU A 263 7.08 -11.50 -4.62
CA GLU A 263 5.77 -12.08 -4.90
C GLU A 263 4.91 -12.19 -3.63
N THR A 264 5.55 -12.26 -2.46
CA THR A 264 4.92 -12.32 -1.15
C THR A 264 5.71 -11.50 -0.13
N ILE A 265 5.00 -10.83 0.77
CA ILE A 265 5.62 -10.03 1.85
C ILE A 265 6.51 -10.90 2.75
N GLU A 266 6.19 -12.18 2.90
CA GLU A 266 6.97 -13.12 3.71
C GLU A 266 8.37 -13.45 3.17
N GLU A 267 8.66 -13.15 1.90
CA GLU A 267 10.02 -13.26 1.37
C GLU A 267 11.00 -12.33 2.08
N LEU A 268 10.53 -11.25 2.70
CA LEU A 268 11.35 -10.38 3.55
C LEU A 268 12.01 -11.14 4.71
N LEU A 269 11.46 -12.28 5.16
CA LEU A 269 12.09 -13.09 6.21
C LEU A 269 13.41 -13.76 5.76
N LEU A 270 13.72 -13.74 4.47
CA LEU A 270 15.00 -14.19 3.92
C LEU A 270 16.04 -13.06 3.88
N VAL A 271 15.60 -11.81 3.99
CA VAL A 271 16.46 -10.63 4.00
C VAL A 271 17.18 -10.52 5.33
N ARG A 272 18.44 -10.10 5.28
CA ARG A 272 19.26 -9.88 6.47
C ARG A 272 18.57 -8.93 7.46
N GLY A 273 18.53 -9.33 8.73
CA GLY A 273 18.04 -8.51 9.84
C GLY A 273 16.52 -8.45 10.02
N VAL A 274 15.73 -8.87 9.02
CA VAL A 274 14.27 -8.95 9.14
C VAL A 274 13.88 -10.12 10.05
N THR A 275 12.97 -9.85 10.99
CA THR A 275 12.47 -10.86 11.93
C THR A 275 10.95 -11.00 11.85
N PRO A 276 10.37 -12.15 12.26
CA PRO A 276 8.92 -12.31 12.34
C PRO A 276 8.23 -11.24 13.21
N ASP A 277 8.91 -10.77 14.26
CA ASP A 277 8.41 -9.73 15.17
C ASP A 277 8.29 -8.38 14.45
N LEU A 278 9.31 -8.00 13.64
CA LEU A 278 9.25 -6.80 12.80
C LEU A 278 8.15 -6.91 11.73
N LEU A 279 8.03 -8.08 11.10
CA LEU A 279 7.15 -8.26 9.94
C LEU A 279 5.67 -8.39 10.32
N PHE A 280 5.33 -9.17 11.33
CA PHE A 280 3.94 -9.49 11.69
C PHE A 280 3.45 -8.83 12.98
N GLY A 281 4.36 -8.35 13.83
CA GLY A 281 4.01 -7.82 15.14
C GLY A 281 3.20 -8.81 15.98
N ARG A 282 2.19 -8.30 16.69
CA ARG A 282 1.31 -9.01 17.63
C ARG A 282 0.02 -9.56 17.00
N ASP A 283 -0.34 -9.17 15.77
CA ASP A 283 -1.57 -9.62 15.09
C ASP A 283 -1.43 -11.06 14.57
N VAL A 284 -1.49 -12.03 15.47
CA VAL A 284 -1.29 -13.45 15.15
C VAL A 284 -2.44 -13.98 14.30
N ASN A 285 -3.65 -13.50 14.55
CA ASN A 285 -4.83 -13.98 13.84
C ASN A 285 -5.03 -13.27 12.49
N ARG A 286 -4.21 -12.25 12.19
CA ARG A 286 -4.21 -11.44 10.97
C ARG A 286 -5.60 -10.88 10.68
N ASN A 287 -6.28 -10.27 11.64
CA ASN A 287 -7.55 -9.57 11.40
C ASN A 287 -7.38 -8.03 11.35
N GLY A 288 -6.13 -7.55 11.45
CA GLY A 288 -5.75 -6.15 11.44
C GLY A 288 -6.10 -5.39 12.71
N MET A 289 -6.47 -6.09 13.78
CA MET A 289 -6.78 -5.55 15.10
C MET A 289 -5.92 -6.26 16.14
N ILE A 290 -5.46 -5.52 17.15
CA ILE A 290 -4.78 -6.11 18.31
C ILE A 290 -5.80 -6.30 19.41
N ASP A 291 -6.18 -7.55 19.68
CA ASP A 291 -7.10 -7.86 20.77
C ASP A 291 -6.40 -7.99 22.12
N ILE A 292 -7.20 -8.11 23.19
CA ILE A 292 -6.69 -8.19 24.57
C ILE A 292 -5.74 -9.37 24.81
N TYR A 293 -5.86 -10.46 24.03
CA TYR A 293 -4.99 -11.63 24.15
C TYR A 293 -3.70 -11.43 23.35
N GLU A 294 -3.75 -10.66 22.28
CA GLU A 294 -2.59 -10.27 21.46
C GLU A 294 -1.74 -9.18 22.12
N MET A 295 -2.35 -8.27 22.90
CA MET A 295 -1.62 -7.28 23.71
C MET A 295 -0.66 -7.92 24.73
N ASP A 296 -1.01 -9.11 25.23
CA ASP A 296 -0.18 -9.86 26.19
C ASP A 296 0.98 -10.61 25.50
N ILE A 297 1.06 -10.60 24.16
CA ILE A 297 2.16 -11.21 23.42
C ILE A 297 3.40 -10.32 23.56
N PRO A 298 4.48 -10.82 24.19
CA PRO A 298 5.69 -10.04 24.37
C PRO A 298 6.33 -9.78 23.02
N LEU A 299 6.45 -8.50 22.65
CA LEU A 299 7.32 -8.06 21.57
C LEU A 299 8.73 -7.88 22.17
N ASN A 300 9.77 -7.98 21.34
CA ASN A 300 11.11 -7.56 21.77
C ASN A 300 11.01 -6.09 22.25
N THR A 301 11.43 -5.80 23.48
CA THR A 301 11.28 -4.46 24.09
C THR A 301 12.02 -3.35 23.33
N ALA A 302 13.00 -3.70 22.50
CA ALA A 302 13.66 -2.74 21.60
C ALA A 302 12.78 -2.32 20.40
N LEU A 303 11.72 -3.09 20.13
CA LEU A 303 10.75 -2.88 19.05
C LEU A 303 9.42 -2.31 19.56
N GLU A 304 9.25 -2.16 20.89
CA GLU A 304 8.07 -1.50 21.45
C GLU A 304 8.16 0.00 21.19
N THR A 305 7.36 0.48 20.24
CA THR A 305 7.21 1.91 20.00
C THR A 305 6.21 2.50 20.99
N ALA A 306 6.47 3.71 21.47
CA ALA A 306 5.62 4.37 22.48
C ALA A 306 4.18 4.62 21.99
N ASP A 307 3.99 4.66 20.66
CA ASP A 307 2.72 4.87 19.97
C ASP A 307 2.07 3.58 19.45
N GLY A 308 2.68 2.41 19.66
CA GLY A 308 2.16 1.13 19.16
C GLY A 308 2.20 0.97 17.64
N SER A 309 2.91 1.86 16.92
CA SER A 309 2.99 1.86 15.45
C SER A 309 3.51 0.56 14.83
N LEU A 310 4.29 -0.24 15.57
CA LEU A 310 4.81 -1.54 15.12
C LEU A 310 3.99 -2.74 15.62
N ASP A 311 2.89 -2.51 16.36
CA ASP A 311 2.12 -3.62 16.96
C ASP A 311 1.52 -4.57 15.92
N ARG A 312 1.25 -4.12 14.69
CA ARG A 312 0.77 -4.97 13.58
C ARG A 312 1.89 -5.39 12.62
N GLY A 313 3.13 -4.99 12.90
CA GLY A 313 4.30 -5.23 12.06
C GLY A 313 4.28 -4.51 10.71
N TRP A 314 5.37 -4.62 9.97
CA TRP A 314 5.52 -4.03 8.64
C TRP A 314 4.53 -4.56 7.60
N SER A 315 3.99 -5.77 7.76
CA SER A 315 2.96 -6.31 6.87
C SER A 315 1.65 -5.49 6.83
N ALA A 316 1.46 -4.60 7.80
CA ALA A 316 0.37 -3.62 7.81
C ALA A 316 0.72 -2.28 7.15
N LEU A 317 2.01 -2.01 6.92
CA LEU A 317 2.56 -0.75 6.39
C LEU A 317 3.11 -0.87 4.97
N LEU A 318 3.45 -2.09 4.55
CA LEU A 318 4.05 -2.42 3.27
C LEU A 318 3.05 -3.10 2.34
N THR A 319 3.24 -2.90 1.05
CA THR A 319 2.55 -3.62 -0.02
C THR A 319 3.53 -4.00 -1.14
N LEU A 320 3.10 -4.93 -1.99
CA LEU A 320 3.76 -5.30 -3.24
C LEU A 320 2.95 -4.87 -4.47
N TYR A 321 1.74 -4.36 -4.24
CA TYR A 321 0.76 -4.08 -5.28
C TYR A 321 0.12 -2.71 -5.02
N SER A 322 0.62 -1.65 -5.63
CA SER A 322 -0.09 -0.36 -5.67
C SER A 322 0.10 0.31 -7.02
N ALA A 323 -0.99 0.87 -7.54
CA ALA A 323 -1.01 1.59 -8.80
C ALA A 323 -2.31 2.39 -8.89
N GLU A 324 -2.28 3.41 -9.74
CA GLU A 324 -3.42 4.26 -10.09
C GLU A 324 -3.56 4.34 -11.61
N LYS A 325 -4.80 4.49 -12.08
CA LYS A 325 -5.09 4.79 -13.49
C LYS A 325 -4.91 6.29 -13.74
N ASN A 326 -4.28 6.61 -14.86
CA ASN A 326 -4.16 7.99 -15.32
C ASN A 326 -5.43 8.43 -16.08
N VAL A 327 -6.53 8.49 -15.35
CA VAL A 327 -7.87 8.83 -15.86
C VAL A 327 -8.56 9.88 -14.97
N ASP A 328 -9.59 10.51 -15.52
CA ASP A 328 -10.53 11.33 -14.77
C ASP A 328 -11.52 10.48 -13.95
N GLN A 329 -12.33 11.11 -13.11
CA GLN A 329 -13.41 10.47 -12.33
C GLN A 329 -14.42 9.64 -13.16
N ASN A 330 -14.51 9.87 -14.48
CA ASN A 330 -15.40 9.17 -15.39
C ASN A 330 -14.71 7.98 -16.09
N GLY A 331 -13.41 7.80 -15.88
CA GLY A 331 -12.58 6.77 -16.53
C GLY A 331 -12.04 7.15 -17.90
N ILE A 332 -12.04 8.44 -18.25
CA ILE A 332 -11.47 8.97 -19.50
C ILE A 332 -9.98 9.27 -19.26
N PRO A 333 -9.05 8.85 -20.13
CA PRO A 333 -7.64 9.19 -20.00
C PRO A 333 -7.41 10.70 -19.90
N ARG A 334 -6.53 11.11 -18.97
CA ARG A 334 -6.16 12.53 -18.82
C ARG A 334 -5.39 13.02 -20.04
N ILE A 335 -5.49 14.32 -20.32
CA ILE A 335 -4.77 14.95 -21.43
C ILE A 335 -3.30 15.08 -21.03
N ASP A 336 -2.42 14.39 -21.75
CA ASP A 336 -0.98 14.54 -21.62
C ASP A 336 -0.53 15.92 -22.10
N LEU A 337 0.06 16.72 -21.20
CA LEU A 337 0.56 18.06 -21.49
C LEU A 337 1.84 18.06 -22.33
N ASN A 338 2.53 16.92 -22.43
CA ASN A 338 3.79 16.76 -23.13
C ASN A 338 3.67 16.24 -24.57
N GLN A 339 2.44 16.16 -25.11
CA GLN A 339 2.20 15.86 -26.52
C GLN A 339 3.06 16.71 -27.48
N GLU A 340 3.48 16.09 -28.59
CA GLU A 340 4.31 16.73 -29.62
C GLU A 340 3.54 17.78 -30.43
N ASP A 341 2.27 17.50 -30.77
CA ASP A 341 1.43 18.39 -31.56
C ASP A 341 0.67 19.38 -30.67
N LEU A 342 1.25 20.59 -30.53
CA LEU A 342 0.67 21.68 -29.76
C LEU A 342 -0.71 22.14 -30.26
N LYS A 343 -1.03 21.94 -31.54
CA LYS A 343 -2.34 22.32 -32.07
C LYS A 343 -3.40 21.32 -31.61
N THR A 344 -3.09 20.04 -31.71
CA THR A 344 -3.96 18.96 -31.21
C THR A 344 -4.16 19.11 -29.70
N LEU A 345 -3.08 19.31 -28.93
CA LEU A 345 -3.15 19.57 -27.50
C LEU A 345 -4.05 20.76 -27.17
N TYR A 346 -3.94 21.87 -27.89
CA TYR A 346 -4.81 23.04 -27.69
C TYR A 346 -6.29 22.72 -27.96
N GLU A 347 -6.58 22.00 -29.05
CA GLU A 347 -7.94 21.58 -29.39
C GLU A 347 -8.56 20.70 -28.30
N GLU A 348 -7.78 19.78 -27.72
CA GLU A 348 -8.19 18.93 -26.59
C GLU A 348 -8.42 19.74 -25.31
N LEU A 349 -7.49 20.62 -24.94
CA LEU A 349 -7.58 21.44 -23.73
C LEU A 349 -8.81 22.36 -23.73
N VAL A 350 -9.18 22.93 -24.88
CA VAL A 350 -10.37 23.81 -24.98
C VAL A 350 -11.69 23.03 -24.86
N THR A 351 -11.68 21.69 -24.98
CA THR A 351 -12.88 20.89 -24.71
C THR A 351 -13.21 20.79 -23.22
N VAL A 352 -12.21 20.95 -22.35
CA VAL A 352 -12.33 20.78 -20.90
C VAL A 352 -12.16 22.10 -20.14
N PHE A 353 -11.34 23.02 -20.67
CA PHE A 353 -11.00 24.28 -20.05
C PHE A 353 -11.38 25.50 -20.89
N ASP A 354 -11.40 26.66 -20.23
CA ASP A 354 -11.49 27.95 -20.90
C ASP A 354 -10.25 28.21 -21.78
N LYS A 355 -10.45 28.96 -22.86
CA LYS A 355 -9.38 29.33 -23.81
C LYS A 355 -8.15 29.94 -23.13
N SER A 356 -8.35 30.71 -22.07
CA SER A 356 -7.24 31.33 -21.34
C SER A 356 -6.26 30.30 -20.77
N TRP A 357 -6.75 29.17 -20.26
CA TRP A 357 -5.91 28.12 -19.70
C TRP A 357 -5.16 27.39 -20.80
N ALA A 358 -5.87 26.97 -21.85
CA ALA A 358 -5.27 26.29 -23.00
C ALA A 358 -4.16 27.16 -23.64
N THR A 359 -4.43 28.45 -23.86
CA THR A 359 -3.42 29.40 -24.38
C THR A 359 -2.21 29.50 -23.47
N PHE A 360 -2.39 29.58 -22.15
CA PHE A 360 -1.27 29.68 -21.21
C PHE A 360 -0.38 28.42 -21.23
N ILE A 361 -0.99 27.24 -21.19
CA ILE A 361 -0.28 25.94 -21.20
C ILE A 361 0.57 25.79 -22.47
N ILE A 362 -0.01 26.11 -23.64
CA ILE A 362 0.73 26.04 -24.90
C ILE A 362 1.87 27.07 -24.95
N ALA A 363 1.62 28.29 -24.46
CA ALA A 363 2.67 29.30 -24.38
C ALA A 363 3.85 28.81 -23.50
N TYR A 364 3.54 28.14 -22.37
CA TYR A 364 4.56 27.59 -21.49
C TYR A 364 5.39 26.54 -22.22
N ARG A 365 4.75 25.58 -22.90
CA ARG A 365 5.45 24.54 -23.70
C ARG A 365 6.38 25.13 -24.76
N GLN A 366 6.06 26.31 -25.32
CA GLN A 366 6.88 26.96 -26.34
C GLN A 366 8.10 27.73 -25.80
N ASN A 367 8.02 28.35 -24.62
CA ASN A 367 9.05 29.30 -24.16
C ASN A 367 9.47 29.16 -22.68
N GLY A 368 8.76 28.37 -21.87
CA GLY A 368 9.03 28.20 -20.44
C GLY A 368 8.64 29.40 -19.58
N ALA A 369 8.96 29.30 -18.28
CA ALA A 369 8.76 30.38 -17.32
C ALA A 369 9.68 31.57 -17.60
N ASP A 370 9.13 32.77 -17.48
CA ASP A 370 9.84 34.04 -17.58
C ASP A 370 9.98 34.66 -16.20
N THR A 371 11.21 35.01 -15.82
CA THR A 371 11.56 35.56 -14.50
C THR A 371 11.65 37.08 -14.49
N SER A 372 11.12 37.77 -15.50
CA SER A 372 11.18 39.23 -15.52
C SER A 372 10.10 39.87 -14.65
N ASP A 373 10.45 40.99 -14.01
CA ASP A 373 9.54 41.78 -13.18
C ASP A 373 8.48 42.56 -13.98
N GLN A 374 8.32 42.28 -15.27
CA GLN A 374 7.33 42.95 -16.12
C GLN A 374 5.92 42.47 -15.76
N GLU A 375 4.93 43.37 -15.79
CA GLU A 375 3.53 42.99 -15.69
C GLU A 375 3.11 42.21 -16.94
N GLY A 376 2.45 41.07 -16.73
CA GLY A 376 1.85 40.28 -17.78
C GLY A 376 0.44 40.75 -18.09
N GLN A 377 -0.12 40.25 -19.19
CA GLN A 377 -1.53 40.40 -19.52
C GLN A 377 -2.22 39.03 -19.53
N PRO A 378 -3.55 38.96 -19.33
CA PRO A 378 -4.28 37.70 -19.39
C PRO A 378 -4.27 37.09 -20.80
N ALA A 379 -4.43 35.76 -20.85
CA ALA A 379 -4.34 34.98 -22.09
C ALA A 379 -5.63 34.94 -22.92
N SER A 380 -6.73 35.50 -22.42
CA SER A 380 -8.10 35.33 -22.95
C SER A 380 -8.31 35.73 -24.41
N ASP A 381 -7.57 36.73 -24.89
CA ASP A 381 -7.77 37.35 -26.22
C ASP A 381 -6.56 37.13 -27.16
N LEU A 382 -5.71 36.14 -26.87
CA LEU A 382 -4.46 35.91 -27.59
C LEU A 382 -4.55 34.72 -28.55
N GLU A 383 -4.17 34.96 -29.80
CA GLU A 383 -3.97 33.92 -30.81
C GLU A 383 -2.49 33.57 -30.93
N LEU A 384 -2.14 32.35 -30.52
CA LEU A 384 -0.76 31.86 -30.54
C LEU A 384 -0.29 31.44 -31.92
N ASP A 385 1.01 31.60 -32.15
CA ASP A 385 1.69 31.03 -33.31
C ASP A 385 2.02 29.55 -33.07
N PHE A 386 1.16 28.66 -33.59
CA PHE A 386 1.35 27.20 -33.55
C PHE A 386 2.43 26.68 -34.48
N SER A 387 3.08 27.52 -35.31
CA SER A 387 4.22 27.08 -36.13
C SER A 387 5.48 26.83 -35.29
N ARG A 388 5.49 27.28 -34.03
CA ARG A 388 6.60 27.07 -33.11
C ARG A 388 6.48 25.72 -32.41
N PRO A 389 7.56 24.90 -32.39
CA PRO A 389 7.54 23.61 -31.73
C PRO A 389 7.52 23.78 -30.20
N ALA A 390 7.09 22.73 -29.51
CA ALA A 390 7.31 22.57 -28.08
C ALA A 390 8.82 22.54 -27.79
N ARG A 391 9.24 23.20 -26.70
CA ARG A 391 10.65 23.28 -26.28
C ARG A 391 10.87 22.87 -24.84
N ILE A 392 9.90 23.15 -23.97
CA ILE A 392 10.02 22.95 -22.53
C ILE A 392 9.02 21.87 -22.10
N PRO A 393 9.46 20.69 -21.65
CA PRO A 393 8.57 19.71 -21.02
C PRO A 393 7.98 20.25 -19.72
N ILE A 394 6.74 19.89 -19.44
CA ILE A 394 6.13 20.10 -18.13
C ILE A 394 6.47 18.87 -17.30
N ILE A 395 7.20 19.04 -16.20
CA ILE A 395 7.60 17.93 -15.33
C ILE A 395 6.45 17.64 -14.37
N GLN A 396 5.86 18.69 -13.81
CA GLN A 396 4.71 18.61 -12.91
C GLN A 396 3.66 19.65 -13.30
N VAL A 397 2.38 19.34 -13.09
CA VAL A 397 1.28 20.30 -13.34
C VAL A 397 1.44 21.59 -12.51
N LEU A 398 2.09 21.49 -11.34
CA LEU A 398 2.41 22.61 -10.45
C LEU A 398 3.41 23.63 -11.04
N ASP A 399 4.12 23.28 -12.12
CA ASP A 399 5.06 24.18 -12.80
C ASP A 399 4.35 25.38 -13.46
N LEU A 400 3.03 25.30 -13.63
CA LEU A 400 2.20 26.33 -14.24
C LEU A 400 1.73 27.42 -13.26
N ILE A 401 1.92 27.21 -11.95
CA ILE A 401 1.33 28.04 -10.89
C ILE A 401 2.23 29.24 -10.58
N GLY A 402 1.63 30.44 -10.50
CA GLY A 402 2.31 31.66 -10.04
C GLY A 402 3.39 32.19 -10.99
N ILE A 403 3.52 31.63 -12.19
CA ILE A 403 4.56 32.00 -13.16
C ILE A 403 4.05 32.93 -14.27
N LYS A 404 4.99 33.49 -15.03
CA LYS A 404 4.71 34.26 -16.25
C LYS A 404 5.38 33.58 -17.43
N VAL A 405 4.86 33.79 -18.63
CA VAL A 405 5.38 33.16 -19.85
C VAL A 405 5.42 34.16 -20.99
N ARG A 406 6.51 34.20 -21.75
CA ARG A 406 6.54 34.95 -23.00
C ARG A 406 5.89 34.14 -24.11
N ALA A 407 4.96 34.75 -24.84
CA ALA A 407 4.32 34.16 -26.00
C ALA A 407 4.52 35.04 -27.24
N ARG A 408 4.50 34.43 -28.42
CA ARG A 408 4.48 35.15 -29.70
C ARG A 408 3.13 34.95 -30.36
N LEU A 409 2.52 36.05 -30.79
CA LEU A 409 1.19 36.03 -31.40
C LEU A 409 1.28 35.75 -32.90
N ALA A 410 0.25 35.11 -33.46
CA ALA A 410 0.15 34.79 -34.89
C ALA A 410 0.20 36.06 -35.77
N ASP A 411 -0.45 37.14 -35.31
CA ASP A 411 -0.59 38.40 -36.07
C ASP A 411 0.54 39.41 -35.83
N ASN A 412 1.49 39.13 -34.92
CA ASN A 412 2.46 40.13 -34.45
C ASN A 412 3.89 39.58 -34.32
N ALA A 413 4.89 40.35 -34.74
CA ALA A 413 6.29 39.94 -34.60
C ALA A 413 6.84 40.07 -33.16
N GLY A 414 6.12 40.78 -32.29
CA GLY A 414 6.51 41.01 -30.89
C GLY A 414 6.12 39.87 -29.95
N SER A 415 6.93 39.66 -28.91
CA SER A 415 6.57 38.80 -27.78
C SER A 415 5.71 39.56 -26.78
N VAL A 416 4.67 38.92 -26.26
CA VAL A 416 3.82 39.42 -25.17
C VAL A 416 4.11 38.59 -23.93
N LEU A 417 4.10 39.22 -22.75
CA LEU A 417 4.19 38.52 -21.48
C LEU A 417 2.78 38.16 -21.01
N ILE A 418 2.55 36.88 -20.75
CA ILE A 418 1.28 36.34 -20.28
C ILE A 418 1.43 35.98 -18.81
N GLU A 419 0.48 36.41 -17.99
CA GLU A 419 0.38 36.02 -16.58
C GLU A 419 -0.37 34.69 -16.44
N SER A 420 0.06 33.85 -15.49
CA SER A 420 -0.62 32.58 -15.23
C SER A 420 -2.07 32.80 -14.76
N PRO A 421 -3.04 32.07 -15.33
CA PRO A 421 -4.40 32.02 -14.79
C PRO A 421 -4.45 31.24 -13.45
N PHE A 422 -3.35 30.61 -13.05
CA PHE A 422 -3.22 29.77 -11.86
C PHE A 422 -2.52 30.55 -10.75
N ALA A 423 -3.29 31.25 -9.93
CA ALA A 423 -2.78 32.00 -8.78
C ALA A 423 -2.25 31.04 -7.69
N ASP A 424 -1.21 31.46 -6.97
CA ASP A 424 -0.53 30.70 -5.91
C ASP A 424 -1.17 30.88 -4.52
N GLU A 425 -2.32 31.57 -4.43
CA GLU A 425 -3.06 31.74 -3.19
C GLU A 425 -3.87 30.46 -2.84
N PRO A 426 -3.83 29.95 -1.59
CA PRO A 426 -4.50 28.70 -1.18
C PRO A 426 -6.00 28.62 -1.55
N LEU A 427 -6.72 29.73 -1.35
CA LEU A 427 -8.15 29.79 -1.66
C LEU A 427 -8.41 29.71 -3.18
N ALA A 428 -7.55 30.32 -4.00
CA ALA A 428 -7.64 30.22 -5.45
C ALA A 428 -7.31 28.81 -5.92
N MET A 429 -6.23 28.22 -5.39
CA MET A 429 -5.81 26.85 -5.64
C MET A 429 -6.94 25.84 -5.38
N GLY A 430 -7.66 25.95 -4.25
CA GLY A 430 -8.81 25.09 -3.96
C GLY A 430 -10.01 25.22 -4.91
N ALA A 431 -10.07 26.27 -5.72
CA ALA A 431 -11.12 26.45 -6.72
C ALA A 431 -10.77 25.87 -8.09
N TYR A 432 -9.48 25.89 -8.47
CA TYR A 432 -9.05 25.51 -9.82
C TYR A 432 -8.27 24.18 -9.88
N LEU A 433 -7.50 23.81 -8.83
CA LEU A 433 -6.67 22.61 -8.85
C LEU A 433 -7.46 21.32 -9.04
N PRO A 434 -8.62 21.10 -8.39
CA PRO A 434 -9.38 19.88 -8.63
C PRO A 434 -9.76 19.70 -10.10
N THR A 435 -10.17 20.79 -10.76
CA THR A 435 -10.51 20.78 -12.19
C THR A 435 -9.29 20.56 -13.07
N LEU A 436 -8.15 21.16 -12.71
CA LEU A 436 -6.90 20.99 -13.46
C LEU A 436 -6.38 19.55 -13.33
N MET A 437 -6.25 19.04 -12.10
CA MET A 437 -5.68 17.72 -11.81
C MET A 437 -6.54 16.55 -12.30
N ASP A 438 -7.87 16.72 -12.38
CA ASP A 438 -8.79 15.69 -12.92
C ASP A 438 -8.61 15.51 -14.44
N ALA A 439 -8.23 16.59 -15.15
CA ALA A 439 -8.26 16.63 -16.61
C ALA A 439 -6.90 16.48 -17.30
N VAL A 440 -5.81 16.88 -16.66
CA VAL A 440 -4.47 16.87 -17.28
C VAL A 440 -3.44 16.06 -16.48
N THR A 441 -2.37 15.66 -17.17
CA THR A 441 -1.24 14.92 -16.59
C THR A 441 0.06 15.33 -17.26
N ALA A 442 1.18 15.19 -16.54
CA ALA A 442 2.52 15.43 -17.07
C ALA A 442 3.14 14.18 -17.73
N SER A 443 2.56 13.00 -17.52
CA SER A 443 2.99 11.74 -18.13
C SER A 443 1.85 11.12 -18.92
N GLY A 444 2.14 10.68 -20.15
CA GLY A 444 1.21 9.95 -21.00
C GLY A 444 1.04 8.47 -20.64
N GLU A 445 1.75 7.98 -19.62
CA GLU A 445 1.63 6.58 -19.18
C GLU A 445 0.22 6.31 -18.63
N PRO A 446 -0.43 5.20 -19.02
CA PRO A 446 -1.80 4.90 -18.60
C PRO A 446 -1.90 4.55 -17.12
N LEU A 447 -0.80 4.14 -16.50
CA LEU A 447 -0.70 3.70 -15.12
C LEU A 447 0.45 4.42 -14.43
N ILE A 448 0.25 4.81 -13.18
CA ILE A 448 1.29 5.38 -12.33
C ILE A 448 1.48 4.40 -11.16
N PRO A 449 2.66 3.76 -11.02
CA PRO A 449 2.89 2.81 -9.94
C PRO A 449 3.29 3.50 -8.62
N GLY A 450 3.05 2.85 -7.50
CA GLY A 450 3.89 3.03 -6.31
C GLY A 450 3.64 4.23 -5.38
N ARG A 451 2.83 5.23 -5.75
CA ARG A 451 2.61 6.42 -4.90
C ARG A 451 1.77 6.13 -3.65
N VAL A 452 1.99 6.92 -2.60
CA VAL A 452 1.33 6.80 -1.28
C VAL A 452 0.05 7.62 -1.22
N ASN A 453 -1.08 6.97 -0.98
CA ASN A 453 -2.37 7.61 -0.76
C ASN A 453 -2.46 8.28 0.62
N ILE A 454 -2.33 9.61 0.65
CA ILE A 454 -2.34 10.39 1.90
C ILE A 454 -3.70 10.40 2.61
N ASN A 455 -4.79 10.14 1.91
CA ASN A 455 -6.13 10.14 2.48
C ASN A 455 -6.37 8.93 3.41
N GLN A 456 -5.66 7.82 3.17
CA GLN A 456 -5.83 6.58 3.93
C GLN A 456 -4.53 6.06 4.59
N ALA A 457 -3.35 6.59 4.23
CA ALA A 457 -2.08 6.10 4.75
C ALA A 457 -1.97 6.22 6.29
N PRO A 458 -1.46 5.21 7.00
CA PRO A 458 -1.11 5.35 8.41
C PRO A 458 -0.09 6.47 8.59
N ARG A 459 -0.06 7.08 9.78
CA ARG A 459 0.93 8.13 10.11
C ARG A 459 2.37 7.66 9.85
N SER A 460 2.69 6.42 10.21
CA SER A 460 4.00 5.83 9.96
C SER A 460 4.37 5.72 8.48
N VAL A 461 3.39 5.49 7.60
CA VAL A 461 3.61 5.49 6.14
C VAL A 461 3.75 6.91 5.61
N LEU A 462 3.03 7.89 6.18
CA LEU A 462 3.26 9.29 5.82
C LEU A 462 4.69 9.74 6.16
N MET A 463 5.21 9.34 7.32
CA MET A 463 6.58 9.65 7.75
C MET A 463 7.65 9.00 6.86
N ALA A 464 7.30 7.99 6.05
CA ALA A 464 8.17 7.43 5.03
C ALA A 464 8.34 8.36 3.82
N ILE A 465 7.47 9.35 3.60
CA ILE A 465 7.62 10.24 2.46
C ILE A 465 8.83 11.18 2.69
N PRO A 466 9.80 11.26 1.76
CA PRO A 466 10.97 12.12 1.93
C PRO A 466 10.56 13.58 2.15
N GLY A 467 11.14 14.22 3.18
CA GLY A 467 10.83 15.59 3.59
C GLY A 467 9.56 15.75 4.46
N MET A 468 8.83 14.67 4.76
CA MET A 468 7.67 14.73 5.65
C MET A 468 8.09 15.01 7.09
N THR A 469 7.54 16.08 7.68
CA THR A 469 7.76 16.42 9.09
C THR A 469 6.61 15.93 9.97
N ASP A 470 6.87 15.76 11.28
CA ASP A 470 5.82 15.41 12.25
C ASP A 470 4.64 16.37 12.22
N GLU A 471 4.90 17.68 12.02
CA GLU A 471 3.86 18.71 11.96
C GLU A 471 2.97 18.53 10.73
N ILE A 472 3.56 18.37 9.54
CA ILE A 472 2.83 18.16 8.29
C ILE A 472 2.02 16.86 8.39
N ALA A 473 2.63 15.75 8.82
CA ALA A 473 1.95 14.47 8.97
C ALA A 473 0.76 14.55 9.95
N ASN A 474 0.93 15.24 11.08
CA ASN A 474 -0.16 15.44 12.04
C ASN A 474 -1.28 16.30 11.45
N GLN A 475 -0.96 17.36 10.71
CA GLN A 475 -1.97 18.18 10.04
C GLN A 475 -2.73 17.38 8.98
N ILE A 476 -2.06 16.53 8.19
CA ILE A 476 -2.70 15.63 7.23
C ILE A 476 -3.70 14.72 7.94
N VAL A 477 -3.27 14.01 9.00
CA VAL A 477 -4.12 13.08 9.75
C VAL A 477 -5.33 13.78 10.38
N ASN A 478 -5.15 15.00 10.89
CA ASN A 478 -6.21 15.77 11.53
C ASN A 478 -7.24 16.34 10.55
N VAL A 479 -6.85 16.61 9.30
CA VAL A 479 -7.69 17.31 8.33
C VAL A 479 -8.36 16.36 7.34
N ARG A 480 -7.73 15.22 7.03
CA ARG A 480 -8.25 14.26 6.07
C ARG A 480 -9.56 13.63 6.54
N ASP A 481 -10.38 13.25 5.58
CA ASP A 481 -11.64 12.57 5.81
C ASP A 481 -11.51 11.06 5.52
N VAL A 482 -10.98 10.32 6.50
CA VAL A 482 -10.77 8.86 6.35
C VAL A 482 -12.10 8.11 6.21
N THR A 483 -13.17 8.61 6.82
CA THR A 483 -14.49 7.95 6.79
C THR A 483 -15.21 8.12 5.45
N GLY A 484 -14.75 9.07 4.62
CA GLY A 484 -15.40 9.45 3.37
C GLY A 484 -16.78 10.08 3.60
N GLU A 485 -17.04 10.71 4.76
CA GLU A 485 -18.30 11.40 5.03
C GLU A 485 -18.41 12.75 4.31
N GLN A 486 -17.27 13.37 3.96
CA GLN A 486 -17.12 14.58 3.18
C GLN A 486 -17.08 14.29 1.66
N VAL A 487 -17.94 13.37 1.20
CA VAL A 487 -18.10 12.91 -0.20
C VAL A 487 -18.18 14.06 -1.23
N ASN A 488 -18.51 15.28 -0.80
CA ASN A 488 -18.74 16.43 -1.68
C ASN A 488 -17.53 17.38 -1.84
N ASP A 489 -16.45 17.25 -1.06
CA ASP A 489 -15.27 18.09 -1.24
C ASP A 489 -14.33 17.49 -2.29
N ARG A 490 -14.45 17.97 -3.54
CA ARG A 490 -13.61 17.55 -4.68
C ARG A 490 -12.12 17.78 -4.47
N ASN A 491 -11.72 18.58 -3.48
CA ASN A 491 -10.30 18.75 -3.19
C ASN A 491 -9.66 17.44 -2.76
N PHE A 492 -10.34 16.61 -1.95
CA PHE A 492 -9.77 15.36 -1.47
C PHE A 492 -9.56 14.30 -2.55
N SER A 493 -10.10 14.50 -3.77
CA SER A 493 -9.84 13.63 -4.92
C SER A 493 -8.41 13.74 -5.46
N HIS A 494 -7.65 14.78 -5.08
CA HIS A 494 -6.28 15.00 -5.54
C HIS A 494 -5.36 15.40 -4.40
N GLU A 495 -4.12 14.91 -4.42
CA GLU A 495 -3.07 15.14 -3.42
C GLU A 495 -2.79 16.63 -3.16
N THR A 496 -3.11 17.48 -4.14
CA THR A 496 -2.98 18.94 -4.07
C THR A 496 -3.87 19.62 -3.03
N TRP A 497 -4.77 18.91 -2.34
CA TRP A 497 -5.57 19.50 -1.26
C TRP A 497 -4.72 20.05 -0.10
N LEU A 498 -3.48 19.58 0.05
CA LEU A 498 -2.53 20.15 1.03
C LEU A 498 -2.23 21.62 0.76
N LEU A 499 -2.14 22.02 -0.52
CA LEU A 499 -1.95 23.41 -0.93
C LEU A 499 -3.19 24.26 -0.63
N SER A 500 -4.38 23.74 -0.91
CA SER A 500 -5.63 24.48 -0.69
C SER A 500 -5.94 24.68 0.80
N ARG A 501 -5.43 23.80 1.66
CA ARG A 501 -5.52 23.92 3.12
C ARG A 501 -4.33 24.65 3.76
N ALA A 502 -3.37 25.12 2.95
CA ALA A 502 -2.14 25.79 3.41
C ALA A 502 -1.35 24.95 4.43
N ILE A 503 -1.36 23.62 4.27
CA ILE A 503 -0.56 22.68 5.08
C ILE A 503 0.89 22.69 4.60
N VAL A 504 1.09 22.81 3.28
CA VAL A 504 2.41 22.86 2.64
C VAL A 504 2.50 24.07 1.71
N THR A 505 3.71 24.54 1.48
CA THR A 505 4.05 25.52 0.45
C THR A 505 4.10 24.88 -0.94
N LEU A 506 4.10 25.71 -2.00
CA LEU A 506 4.20 25.22 -3.38
C LEU A 506 5.50 24.45 -3.63
N ASP A 507 6.61 24.88 -3.02
CA ASP A 507 7.92 24.24 -3.19
C ASP A 507 8.00 22.90 -2.44
N GLU A 508 7.46 22.83 -1.22
CA GLU A 508 7.32 21.56 -0.49
C GLU A 508 6.40 20.58 -1.25
N MET A 509 5.29 21.08 -1.82
CA MET A 509 4.40 20.23 -2.60
C MET A 509 5.12 19.65 -3.83
N ARG A 510 5.95 20.43 -4.54
CA ARG A 510 6.74 19.93 -5.68
C ARG A 510 7.66 18.77 -5.30
N LEU A 511 8.24 18.80 -4.09
CA LEU A 511 9.06 17.71 -3.56
C LEU A 511 8.22 16.46 -3.25
N PHE A 512 6.98 16.65 -2.78
CA PHE A 512 6.09 15.56 -2.37
C PHE A 512 5.32 14.88 -3.51
N MET A 513 5.04 15.61 -4.60
CA MET A 513 4.24 15.13 -5.74
C MET A 513 4.64 13.75 -6.31
N PRO A 514 5.94 13.41 -6.46
CA PRO A 514 6.34 12.11 -7.01
C PRO A 514 5.90 10.93 -6.12
N TYR A 515 5.85 11.14 -4.80
CA TYR A 515 5.63 10.07 -3.82
C TYR A 515 4.17 9.93 -3.38
N MET A 516 3.30 10.89 -3.73
CA MET A 516 1.98 11.04 -3.12
C MET A 516 0.84 10.97 -4.12
N THR A 517 -0.27 10.38 -3.70
CA THR A 517 -1.55 10.36 -4.40
C THR A 517 -2.71 10.56 -3.42
N ALA A 518 -3.92 10.75 -3.94
CA ALA A 518 -5.16 10.83 -3.17
C ALA A 518 -6.02 9.55 -3.28
N GLY A 519 -5.65 8.60 -4.13
CA GLY A 519 -6.38 7.37 -4.36
C GLY A 519 -5.62 6.38 -5.24
N GLY A 520 -5.87 5.10 -5.03
CA GLY A 520 -5.35 4.02 -5.83
C GLY A 520 -6.45 3.15 -6.43
N ASP A 521 -6.03 2.33 -7.39
CA ASP A 521 -6.88 1.38 -8.12
C ASP A 521 -6.59 -0.08 -7.76
N VAL A 522 -5.74 -0.32 -6.76
CA VAL A 522 -5.47 -1.66 -6.22
C VAL A 522 -6.03 -1.76 -4.81
N TYR A 523 -6.86 -2.78 -4.58
CA TYR A 523 -7.64 -2.88 -3.35
C TYR A 523 -7.43 -4.21 -2.64
N ARG A 524 -7.41 -4.19 -1.31
CA ARG A 524 -7.38 -5.37 -0.45
C ARG A 524 -8.61 -5.48 0.42
N ALA A 525 -8.96 -6.72 0.74
CA ALA A 525 -9.90 -7.01 1.81
C ALA A 525 -9.70 -8.43 2.34
N GLN A 526 -10.29 -8.68 3.51
CA GLN A 526 -10.57 -10.04 3.97
C GLN A 526 -12.00 -10.41 3.64
N VAL A 527 -12.19 -11.59 3.06
CA VAL A 527 -13.50 -12.14 2.76
C VAL A 527 -13.76 -13.32 3.68
N VAL A 528 -14.86 -13.26 4.42
CA VAL A 528 -15.27 -14.29 5.39
C VAL A 528 -16.56 -14.94 4.92
N GLY A 529 -16.50 -16.21 4.54
CA GLY A 529 -17.67 -17.03 4.20
C GLY A 529 -18.13 -17.83 5.41
N TYR A 530 -19.40 -17.74 5.79
CA TYR A 530 -19.93 -18.38 6.99
C TYR A 530 -21.41 -18.72 6.88
N PHE A 531 -21.90 -19.56 7.80
CA PHE A 531 -23.33 -19.84 7.97
C PHE A 531 -23.86 -19.15 9.22
N ASP A 532 -25.13 -18.69 9.20
CA ASP A 532 -25.76 -18.01 10.36
C ASP A 532 -25.65 -18.84 11.65
N LYS A 533 -25.62 -20.17 11.52
CA LYS A 533 -25.45 -21.08 12.66
C LYS A 533 -24.42 -22.17 12.39
N GLY A 534 -23.45 -22.26 13.30
CA GLY A 534 -22.39 -23.26 13.30
C GLY A 534 -21.01 -22.60 13.44
N ASN A 535 -19.98 -23.43 13.54
CA ASN A 535 -18.59 -22.96 13.70
C ASN A 535 -17.78 -23.06 12.40
N ILE A 536 -18.43 -23.40 11.28
CA ILE A 536 -17.76 -23.55 10.00
C ILE A 536 -17.75 -22.20 9.31
N SER A 537 -16.54 -21.75 9.00
CA SER A 537 -16.26 -20.58 8.19
C SER A 537 -15.06 -20.85 7.30
N ALA A 538 -14.94 -20.07 6.25
CA ALA A 538 -13.71 -19.90 5.49
C ALA A 538 -13.35 -18.41 5.51
N ARG A 539 -12.05 -18.13 5.44
CA ARG A 539 -11.52 -16.77 5.40
C ARG A 539 -10.39 -16.70 4.39
N ALA A 540 -10.45 -15.71 3.50
CA ALA A 540 -9.36 -15.43 2.58
C ALA A 540 -8.96 -13.96 2.66
N GLU A 541 -7.69 -13.72 2.40
CA GLU A 541 -7.12 -12.42 2.11
C GLU A 541 -6.95 -12.29 0.60
N VAL A 542 -7.30 -11.13 0.06
CA VAL A 542 -7.42 -10.94 -1.39
C VAL A 542 -6.96 -9.55 -1.76
N VAL A 543 -6.16 -9.44 -2.82
CA VAL A 543 -5.82 -8.18 -3.47
C VAL A 543 -6.33 -8.20 -4.90
N VAL A 544 -7.07 -7.17 -5.27
CA VAL A 544 -7.70 -7.01 -6.58
C VAL A 544 -7.14 -5.75 -7.23
N ASP A 545 -6.46 -5.95 -8.36
CA ASP A 545 -5.99 -4.90 -9.24
C ASP A 545 -7.13 -4.48 -10.18
N ALA A 546 -7.64 -3.27 -9.99
CA ALA A 546 -8.67 -2.66 -10.83
C ALA A 546 -8.12 -1.69 -11.88
N THR A 547 -6.79 -1.66 -12.09
CA THR A 547 -6.16 -0.78 -13.10
C THR A 547 -6.52 -1.15 -14.54
N SER A 548 -6.91 -2.41 -14.76
CA SER A 548 -7.36 -2.86 -16.07
C SER A 548 -8.87 -2.89 -16.21
N VAL A 549 -9.38 -2.92 -17.44
CA VAL A 549 -10.81 -2.94 -17.77
C VAL A 549 -11.58 -4.01 -16.98
N TYR A 550 -10.95 -5.16 -16.72
CA TYR A 550 -11.50 -6.22 -15.88
C TYR A 550 -10.63 -6.40 -14.64
N PRO A 551 -11.14 -6.10 -13.43
CA PRO A 551 -10.40 -6.28 -12.20
C PRO A 551 -9.89 -7.71 -12.02
N ARG A 552 -8.60 -7.83 -11.71
CA ARG A 552 -7.88 -9.11 -11.60
C ARG A 552 -7.49 -9.35 -10.15
N VAL A 553 -7.68 -10.58 -9.70
CA VAL A 553 -7.14 -11.01 -8.42
C VAL A 553 -5.65 -11.25 -8.62
N VAL A 554 -4.80 -10.38 -8.07
CA VAL A 554 -3.34 -10.49 -8.15
C VAL A 554 -2.78 -11.29 -6.98
N PHE A 555 -3.52 -11.34 -5.87
CA PHE A 555 -3.15 -12.12 -4.70
C PHE A 555 -4.38 -12.74 -4.05
N TRP A 556 -4.28 -14.00 -3.66
CA TRP A 556 -5.31 -14.73 -2.93
C TRP A 556 -4.66 -15.70 -1.94
N ARG A 557 -5.11 -15.68 -0.69
CA ARG A 557 -4.56 -16.54 0.36
C ARG A 557 -5.64 -17.09 1.27
N ASP A 558 -5.67 -18.41 1.43
CA ASP A 558 -6.54 -19.08 2.41
C ASP A 558 -5.95 -18.94 3.81
N ILE A 559 -6.63 -18.15 4.65
CA ILE A 559 -6.29 -17.94 6.07
C ILE A 559 -7.33 -18.56 7.00
N SER A 560 -8.12 -19.53 6.51
CA SER A 560 -9.14 -20.22 7.31
C SER A 560 -8.55 -21.00 8.50
N HIS A 561 -7.27 -21.39 8.42
CA HIS A 561 -6.56 -22.08 9.50
C HIS A 561 -6.34 -21.18 10.75
N LEU A 562 -6.35 -19.86 10.56
CA LEU A 562 -6.32 -18.86 11.65
C LEU A 562 -7.73 -18.64 12.26
N GLY A 563 -8.73 -19.42 11.84
CA GLY A 563 -10.10 -19.28 12.27
C GLY A 563 -10.84 -18.14 11.55
N ARG A 564 -12.01 -17.77 12.10
CA ARG A 564 -12.89 -16.77 11.49
C ARG A 564 -12.37 -15.34 11.62
N GLY A 565 -11.50 -15.05 12.58
CA GLY A 565 -10.96 -13.71 12.87
C GLY A 565 -11.96 -12.71 13.49
N PHE A 566 -13.26 -12.86 13.20
CA PHE A 566 -14.30 -11.91 13.60
C PHE A 566 -15.44 -12.60 14.36
N ALA A 567 -16.08 -11.84 15.25
CA ALA A 567 -17.26 -12.28 15.99
C ALA A 567 -18.49 -12.37 15.05
N PRO A 568 -19.40 -13.35 15.21
CA PRO A 568 -20.57 -13.48 14.32
C PRO A 568 -21.47 -12.24 14.31
N GLU A 569 -21.55 -11.52 15.43
CA GLU A 569 -22.37 -10.32 15.58
C GLU A 569 -21.81 -9.19 14.72
N THR A 570 -20.48 -9.03 14.69
CA THR A 570 -19.80 -8.11 13.78
C THR A 570 -20.15 -8.43 12.34
N LEU A 571 -20.16 -9.72 11.98
CA LEU A 571 -20.51 -10.19 10.63
C LEU A 571 -21.98 -9.99 10.24
N GLY A 572 -22.84 -9.49 11.14
CA GLY A 572 -24.26 -9.25 10.90
C GLY A 572 -25.17 -10.46 11.14
N VAL A 573 -24.73 -11.45 11.93
CA VAL A 573 -25.59 -12.55 12.39
C VAL A 573 -26.43 -12.09 13.57
N ASP A 574 -27.76 -12.14 13.43
CA ASP A 574 -28.69 -11.84 14.53
C ASP A 574 -28.73 -13.01 15.54
N LEU A 575 -28.25 -12.77 16.76
CA LEU A 575 -28.28 -13.75 17.85
C LEU A 575 -29.67 -13.96 18.46
N SER A 576 -30.66 -13.11 18.18
CA SER A 576 -32.00 -13.24 18.76
C SER A 576 -32.69 -14.55 18.35
N ASP A 577 -32.41 -15.03 17.14
CA ASP A 577 -32.83 -16.36 16.63
C ASP A 577 -32.10 -17.53 17.31
N VAL A 578 -30.94 -17.29 17.94
CA VAL A 578 -30.15 -18.31 18.63
C VAL A 578 -30.69 -18.57 20.04
N THR A 579 -31.14 -17.51 20.73
CA THR A 579 -31.64 -17.59 22.13
C THR A 579 -33.00 -18.26 22.29
N GLN A 580 -33.90 -18.24 21.30
CA GLN A 580 -35.23 -18.86 21.45
C GLN A 580 -35.20 -20.40 21.49
N THR A 581 -34.12 -21.05 21.04
CA THR A 581 -34.05 -22.52 20.99
C THR A 581 -33.29 -23.13 22.18
N GLN A 582 -32.51 -22.36 22.93
CA GLN A 582 -31.80 -22.88 24.13
C GLN A 582 -32.71 -23.04 25.37
N VAL A 583 -33.89 -22.42 25.37
CA VAL A 583 -34.90 -22.63 26.43
C VAL A 583 -35.82 -23.83 26.11
N ALA A 584 -35.64 -24.48 24.95
CA ALA A 584 -36.48 -25.58 24.47
C ALA A 584 -35.71 -26.90 24.24
N ARG A 585 -34.57 -27.11 24.90
CA ARG A 585 -33.88 -28.42 24.93
C ARG A 585 -33.68 -28.94 26.35
#